data_AF-A0A453ERD6-F1
#
_entry.id   AF-A0A453ERD6-F1
#
_cell.length_a   1.000
_cell.length_b   1.000
_cell.length_c   1.000
_cell.angle_alpha   90.00
_cell.angle_beta   90.00
_cell.angle_gamma   90.00
#
_symmetry.space_group_name_H-M   'P 1'
#
loop_
_entity.id
_entity.type
_entity.pdbx_description
1 polymer ?
#
loop_
_entity_poly.entity_id
_entity_poly.type
_entity_poly.pdbx_seq_one_letter_code
_entity_poly.pdbx_strand_id
1 'polypeptide(L)'
;NLKCYAECEDVIDHTLSLFQELASGYMTGKLLLKLESTKFIIANHSRENFPFLEEYRCVRSRTNFYYILGCLVFMEDGPVKFRSFMEPLLQVHSLLFLC
;
A
#
# COMPACT_ATOMS: atom_id res chain seq x y z
N ASN A 1 -7.02 9.76 6.20
CA ASN A 1 -5.63 10.11 6.56
C ASN A 1 -4.69 10.10 5.35
N LEU A 2 -4.32 8.93 4.83
CA LEU A 2 -3.33 8.80 3.74
C LEU A 2 -3.64 9.58 2.44
N LYS A 3 -4.91 9.91 2.18
CA LYS A 3 -5.31 10.69 0.99
C LYS A 3 -5.20 12.21 1.16
N CYS A 4 -5.37 12.72 2.39
CA CYS A 4 -5.62 14.15 2.62
C CYS A 4 -4.50 14.85 3.40
N TYR A 5 -3.68 14.11 4.14
CA TYR A 5 -2.66 14.65 5.04
C TYR A 5 -1.26 14.28 4.56
N ALA A 6 -1.00 14.40 3.26
CA ALA A 6 0.23 13.95 2.63
C ALA A 6 1.50 14.63 3.17
N GLU A 7 1.36 15.86 3.66
CA GLU A 7 2.46 16.68 4.20
C GLU A 7 2.67 16.51 5.71
N CYS A 8 1.80 15.76 6.40
CA CYS A 8 1.86 15.55 7.85
C CYS A 8 2.40 14.14 8.15
N GLU A 9 3.73 14.03 8.20
CA GLU A 9 4.45 12.77 8.41
C GLU A 9 3.95 12.01 9.65
N ASP A 10 3.74 12.71 10.78
CA ASP A 10 3.21 12.10 12.00
C ASP A 10 1.87 11.39 11.78
N VAL A 11 0.92 12.03 11.07
CA VAL A 11 -0.39 11.43 10.79
C VAL A 11 -0.25 10.21 9.88
N ILE A 12 0.65 10.28 8.90
CA ILE A 12 0.93 9.16 8.00
C ILE A 12 1.52 7.99 8.79
N ASP A 13 2.54 8.23 9.60
CA ASP A 13 3.25 7.19 10.34
C ASP A 13 2.36 6.50 11.37
N HIS A 14 1.58 7.26 12.15
CA HIS A 14 0.63 6.67 13.09
C HIS A 14 -0.47 5.88 12.37
N THR A 15 -0.93 6.36 11.20
CA THR A 15 -1.91 5.64 10.39
C THR A 15 -1.35 4.31 9.87
N LEU A 16 -0.10 4.32 9.39
CA LEU A 16 0.54 3.11 8.87
C LEU A 16 0.92 2.13 9.98
N SER A 17 1.34 2.61 11.16
CA SER A 17 1.58 1.76 12.33
C SER A 17 0.32 0.99 12.71
N LEU A 18 -0.81 1.69 12.84
CA LEU A 18 -2.09 1.04 13.12
C LEU A 18 -2.50 0.07 12.02
N PHE A 19 -2.32 0.44 10.75
CA PHE A 19 -2.65 -0.44 9.63
C PHE A 19 -1.79 -1.71 9.63
N GLN A 20 -0.51 -1.59 9.96
CA GLN A 20 0.40 -2.71 10.12
C GLN A 20 0.00 -3.62 11.27
N GLU A 21 -0.33 -3.06 12.44
CA GLU A 21 -0.83 -3.83 13.59
C GLU A 21 -2.06 -4.67 13.20
N LEU A 22 -3.01 -4.07 12.48
CA LEU A 22 -4.22 -4.77 11.99
C LEU A 22 -3.89 -5.87 10.97
N ALA A 23 -2.95 -5.61 10.05
CA ALA A 23 -2.56 -6.53 8.99
C ALA A 23 -1.60 -7.66 9.45
N SER A 24 -0.98 -7.53 10.62
CA SER A 24 0.07 -8.45 11.09
C SER A 24 -0.44 -9.86 11.44
N GLY A 25 -1.69 -9.99 11.87
CA GLY A 25 -2.30 -11.28 12.19
C GLY A 25 -2.94 -11.94 10.98
N TYR A 26 -2.82 -13.26 10.83
CA TYR A 26 -3.42 -13.98 9.70
C TYR A 26 -4.96 -13.84 9.66
N MET A 27 -5.62 -14.09 10.79
CA MET A 27 -7.09 -14.01 10.88
C MET A 27 -7.59 -12.56 10.74
N THR A 28 -6.87 -11.60 11.34
CA THR A 28 -7.21 -10.18 11.23
C THR A 28 -6.96 -9.66 9.81
N GLY A 29 -5.89 -10.10 9.16
CA GLY A 29 -5.60 -9.82 7.75
C GLY A 29 -6.67 -10.35 6.81
N LYS A 30 -7.12 -11.62 6.97
CA LYS A 30 -8.24 -12.16 6.20
C LYS A 30 -9.56 -11.41 6.45
N LEU A 31 -9.79 -10.89 7.66
CA LEU A 31 -10.93 -10.02 7.94
C LEU A 31 -10.78 -8.65 7.26
N LEU A 32 -9.58 -8.07 7.32
CA LEU A 32 -9.25 -6.77 6.75
C LEU A 32 -9.46 -6.76 5.23
N LEU A 33 -9.11 -7.87 4.55
CA LEU A 33 -9.35 -8.09 3.11
C LEU A 33 -10.85 -8.10 2.72
N LYS A 34 -11.77 -8.32 3.66
CA LYS A 34 -13.21 -8.23 3.38
C LYS A 34 -13.69 -6.78 3.25
N LEU A 35 -12.96 -5.81 3.79
CA LEU A 35 -13.34 -4.40 3.77
C LEU A 35 -13.09 -3.78 2.39
N GLU A 36 -14.06 -3.01 1.90
CA GLU A 36 -13.93 -2.28 0.64
C GLU A 36 -12.80 -1.25 0.67
N SER A 37 -12.53 -0.65 1.83
CA SER A 37 -11.40 0.28 2.00
C SER A 37 -10.06 -0.42 1.76
N THR A 38 -9.87 -1.62 2.30
CA THR A 38 -8.63 -2.41 2.10
C THR A 38 -8.48 -2.83 0.64
N LYS A 39 -9.56 -3.34 0.02
CA LYS A 39 -9.57 -3.69 -1.41
C LYS A 39 -9.23 -2.48 -2.29
N PHE A 40 -9.80 -1.32 -1.95
CA PHE A 40 -9.52 -0.06 -2.63
C PHE A 40 -8.04 0.31 -2.54
N ILE A 41 -7.45 0.27 -1.33
CA ILE A 41 -6.05 0.61 -1.13
C ILE A 41 -5.14 -0.32 -1.93
N ILE A 42 -5.39 -1.64 -1.90
CA ILE A 42 -4.61 -2.64 -2.67
C ILE A 42 -4.73 -2.39 -4.17
N ALA A 43 -5.91 -2.05 -4.68
CA ALA A 43 -6.11 -1.82 -6.12
C ALA A 43 -5.60 -0.46 -6.62
N ASN A 44 -5.44 0.53 -5.74
CA ASN A 44 -5.18 1.92 -6.10
C ASN A 44 -3.97 2.49 -5.35
N HIS A 45 -2.92 1.70 -5.15
CA HIS A 45 -1.78 2.02 -4.28
C HIS A 45 -0.75 3.01 -4.89
N SER A 46 -1.17 3.87 -5.81
CA SER A 46 -0.33 4.84 -6.50
C SER A 46 -0.51 6.26 -5.95
N ARG A 47 0.40 7.17 -6.34
CA ARG A 47 0.42 8.57 -5.89
C ARG A 47 -0.86 9.35 -6.21
N GLU A 48 -1.56 8.99 -7.28
CA GLU A 48 -2.81 9.63 -7.71
C GLU A 48 -3.90 9.47 -6.64
N ASN A 49 -3.85 8.39 -5.87
CA ASN A 49 -4.78 8.10 -4.78
C ASN A 49 -4.20 8.37 -3.39
N PHE A 50 -2.87 8.31 -3.27
CA PHE A 50 -2.14 8.45 -2.01
C PHE A 50 -0.98 9.44 -2.19
N PRO A 51 -1.22 10.76 -2.09
CA PRO A 51 -0.23 11.78 -2.45
C PRO A 51 1.03 11.76 -1.57
N PHE A 52 0.98 11.19 -0.36
CA PHE A 52 2.15 11.01 0.51
C PHE A 52 3.25 10.14 -0.14
N LEU A 53 2.93 9.39 -1.19
CA LEU A 53 3.90 8.61 -1.95
C LEU A 53 4.88 9.47 -2.77
N GLU A 54 4.61 10.75 -2.99
CA GLU A 54 5.57 11.68 -3.61
C GLU A 54 6.27 12.60 -2.61
N GLU A 55 5.77 12.70 -1.38
CA GLU A 55 6.35 13.56 -0.34
C GLU A 55 7.75 13.06 0.03
N TYR A 56 8.75 13.93 -0.08
CA TYR A 56 10.15 13.60 0.18
C TYR A 56 10.38 13.17 1.63
N ARG A 57 9.69 13.77 2.59
CA ARG A 57 9.82 13.42 4.01
C ARG A 57 9.31 12.01 4.31
N CYS A 58 8.31 11.52 3.58
CA CYS A 58 7.62 10.26 3.85
C CYS A 58 8.32 9.00 3.29
N VAL A 59 9.64 9.01 3.00
CA VAL A 59 10.34 7.87 2.35
C VAL A 59 10.15 6.56 3.11
N ARG A 60 10.27 6.60 4.44
CA ARG A 60 10.10 5.43 5.31
C ARG A 60 8.66 4.93 5.27
N SER A 61 7.71 5.84 5.35
CA SER A 61 6.28 5.58 5.27
C SER A 61 5.89 4.92 3.95
N ARG A 62 6.53 5.29 2.82
CA ARG A 62 6.33 4.61 1.52
C ARG A 62 6.70 3.14 1.59
N THR A 63 7.86 2.84 2.15
CA THR A 63 8.32 1.44 2.28
C THR A 63 7.38 0.65 3.18
N ASN A 64 6.95 1.23 4.31
CA ASN A 64 6.02 0.57 5.22
C ASN A 64 4.65 0.31 4.56
N PHE A 65 4.13 1.30 3.81
CA PHE A 65 2.88 1.14 3.07
C PHE A 65 2.91 -0.06 2.13
N TYR A 66 3.94 -0.17 1.28
CA TYR A 66 4.08 -1.30 0.37
C TYR A 66 4.36 -2.64 1.08
N TYR A 67 5.06 -2.61 2.22
CA TYR A 67 5.24 -3.79 3.06
C TYR A 67 3.88 -4.34 3.54
N ILE A 68 3.03 -3.48 4.11
CA ILE A 68 1.70 -3.87 4.61
C ILE A 68 0.84 -4.43 3.48
N LEU A 69 0.80 -3.75 2.33
CA LEU A 69 0.01 -4.22 1.18
C LEU A 69 0.54 -5.54 0.64
N GLY A 70 1.86 -5.71 0.56
CA GLY A 70 2.48 -6.97 0.18
C GLY A 70 1.99 -8.11 1.06
N CYS A 71 2.06 -7.95 2.40
CA CYS A 71 1.55 -8.95 3.34
C CYS A 71 0.09 -9.33 3.06
N LEU A 72 -0.78 -8.35 2.83
CA LEU A 72 -2.20 -8.60 2.56
C LEU A 72 -2.43 -9.29 1.20
N VAL A 73 -1.70 -8.91 0.16
CA VAL A 73 -1.79 -9.53 -1.17
C VAL A 73 -1.32 -11.00 -1.12
N PHE A 74 -0.30 -11.32 -0.32
CA PHE A 74 0.14 -12.70 -0.12
C PHE A 74 -0.84 -13.56 0.69
N MET A 75 -1.79 -12.94 1.42
CA MET A 75 -2.87 -13.67 2.12
C MET A 75 -4.11 -13.94 1.24
N GLU A 76 -4.19 -13.33 0.05
CA GLU A 76 -5.25 -13.59 -0.93
C GLU A 76 -5.03 -14.93 -1.63
N ASP A 77 -6.13 -15.56 -2.00
CA ASP A 77 -6.10 -16.86 -2.66
C ASP A 77 -5.89 -16.68 -4.17
N GLY A 78 -4.73 -17.13 -4.66
CA GLY A 78 -4.44 -17.25 -6.09
C GLY A 78 -3.66 -16.08 -6.72
N PRO A 79 -3.03 -16.32 -7.88
CA PRO A 79 -2.01 -15.41 -8.44
C PRO A 79 -2.58 -14.16 -9.12
N VAL A 80 -3.90 -14.10 -9.36
CA VAL A 80 -4.52 -13.00 -10.12
C VAL A 80 -4.38 -11.67 -9.37
N LYS A 81 -4.71 -11.66 -8.08
CA LYS A 81 -4.61 -10.45 -7.24
C LYS A 81 -3.17 -9.95 -7.13
N PHE A 82 -2.22 -10.88 -6.97
CA PHE A 82 -0.80 -10.56 -6.98
C PHE A 82 -0.36 -9.91 -8.30
N ARG A 83 -0.76 -10.45 -9.45
CA ARG A 83 -0.41 -9.88 -10.77
C ARG A 83 -0.98 -8.47 -10.94
N SER A 84 -2.26 -8.27 -10.63
CA SER A 84 -2.90 -6.95 -10.70
C SER A 84 -2.24 -5.93 -9.75
N PHE A 85 -1.80 -6.37 -8.57
CA PHE A 85 -1.04 -5.52 -7.66
C PHE A 85 0.33 -5.13 -8.24
N MET A 86 1.04 -6.05 -8.90
CA MET A 86 2.38 -5.80 -9.42
C MET A 86 2.39 -4.99 -10.73
N GLU A 87 1.32 -5.02 -11.52
CA GLU A 87 1.22 -4.37 -12.83
C GLU A 87 1.68 -2.90 -12.86
N PRO A 88 1.21 -1.99 -11.98
CA PRO A 88 1.69 -0.60 -11.96
C PRO A 88 3.18 -0.47 -11.63
N LEU A 89 3.73 -1.35 -10.78
CA LEU A 89 5.15 -1.33 -10.41
C LEU A 89 6.06 -1.80 -11.56
N LEU A 90 5.59 -2.76 -12.35
CA LEU A 90 6.32 -3.26 -13.52
C LEU A 90 6.43 -2.20 -14.63
N GLN A 91 5.42 -1.35 -14.79
CA GLN A 91 5.48 -0.23 -15.74
C GLN A 91 6.58 0.76 -15.37
N VAL A 92 6.71 1.11 -14.09
CA VAL A 92 7.80 1.99 -13.61
C VAL A 92 9.16 1.35 -13.83
N HIS A 93 9.29 0.04 -13.56
CA HIS A 93 10.53 -0.69 -13.84
C HIS A 93 10.90 -0.60 -15.33
N SER A 94 9.97 -0.80 -16.26
CA SER A 94 10.27 -0.70 -17.70
C SER A 94 10.72 0.69 -18.14
N LEU A 95 10.25 1.76 -17.49
CA LEU A 95 10.69 3.13 -17.77
C LEU A 95 12.14 3.39 -17.36
N LEU A 96 12.62 2.75 -16.29
CA LEU A 96 14.02 2.88 -15.83
C LEU A 96 15.04 2.26 -16.80
N PHE A 97 14.64 1.32 -17.66
CA PHE A 97 15.51 0.73 -18.69
C PHE A 97 15.48 1.47 -20.03
N LEU A 98 14.60 2.47 -20.18
CA LEU A 98 14.46 3.29 -21.38
C LEU A 98 15.13 4.68 -21.25
N CYS A 99 15.73 4.97 -20.08
CA CYS A 99 16.57 6.16 -19.82
C CYS A 99 18.04 5.77 -19.74
#